data_AF-A0A373NJV3-F1
#
_entry.id   AF-A0A373NJV3-F1
#
_cell.length_a   1.000
_cell.length_b   1.000
_cell.length_c   1.000
_cell.angle_alpha   90.00
_cell.angle_beta   90.00
_cell.angle_gamma   90.00
#
_symmetry.space_group_name_H-M   'P 1'
#
loop_
_entity.id
_entity.type
_entity.pdbx_description
1 polymer ?
#
loop_
_entity_poly.entity_id
_entity_poly.type
_entity_poly.pdbx_seq_one_letter_code
_entity_poly.pdbx_strand_id
1 'polypeptide(L)'
;MNMDSFDLILTVAALVMGVMLLTGHGDILMKGGNAAERKRLYDEKKIQLISGVTLLIFGVLTGLDMLIKSYVYDIIYLVLVIVIFIAMVVLIRKKCKK
;
A
#
# COMPACT_ATOMS: atom_id res chain seq x y z
N MET A 1 5.89 -19.57 -15.20
CA MET A 1 6.58 -18.53 -14.40
C MET A 1 6.66 -19.05 -12.98
N ASN A 2 7.85 -19.12 -12.39
CA ASN A 2 8.04 -19.67 -11.06
C ASN A 2 7.34 -18.76 -10.03
N MET A 3 6.68 -19.31 -9.01
CA MET A 3 5.92 -18.53 -8.01
C MET A 3 6.82 -17.49 -7.33
N ASP A 4 8.08 -17.86 -7.05
CA ASP A 4 9.07 -16.95 -6.48
C ASP A 4 9.39 -15.74 -7.37
N SER A 5 9.37 -15.91 -8.69
CA SER A 5 9.61 -14.79 -9.62
C SER A 5 8.46 -13.81 -9.63
N PHE A 6 7.22 -14.29 -9.42
CA PHE A 6 6.04 -13.44 -9.38
C PHE A 6 6.01 -12.60 -8.10
N ASP A 7 6.35 -13.20 -6.96
CA ASP A 7 6.45 -12.50 -5.66
C ASP A 7 7.57 -11.47 -5.64
N LEU A 8 8.72 -11.78 -6.27
CA LEU A 8 9.81 -10.83 -6.41
C LEU A 8 9.40 -9.64 -7.29
N ILE A 9 8.74 -9.88 -8.42
CA ILE A 9 8.21 -8.82 -9.29
C ILE A 9 7.19 -7.97 -8.53
N LEU A 10 6.28 -8.59 -7.77
CA LEU A 10 5.27 -7.89 -6.98
C LEU A 10 5.92 -7.00 -5.92
N THR A 11 6.94 -7.51 -5.23
CA THR A 11 7.69 -6.79 -4.20
C THR A 11 8.40 -5.57 -4.79
N VAL A 12 9.10 -5.74 -5.90
CA VAL A 12 9.79 -4.63 -6.59
C VAL A 12 8.78 -3.60 -7.11
N ALA A 13 7.68 -4.05 -7.72
CA ALA A 13 6.63 -3.15 -8.20
C ALA A 13 5.98 -2.36 -7.06
N ALA A 14 5.70 -3.00 -5.92
CA ALA A 14 5.17 -2.34 -4.73
C ALA A 14 6.14 -1.29 -4.18
N LEU A 15 7.44 -1.58 -4.10
CA LEU A 15 8.43 -0.61 -3.66
C LEU A 15 8.53 0.60 -4.60
N VAL A 16 8.60 0.36 -5.91
CA VAL A 16 8.66 1.45 -6.91
C VAL A 16 7.40 2.31 -6.88
N MET A 17 6.22 1.69 -6.83
CA MET A 17 4.95 2.43 -6.71
C MET A 17 4.85 3.20 -5.38
N GLY A 18 5.36 2.64 -4.29
CA GLY A 18 5.41 3.30 -2.99
C GLY A 18 6.28 4.55 -3.00
N VAL A 19 7.47 4.48 -3.60
CA VAL A 19 8.36 5.64 -3.78
C VAL A 19 7.72 6.67 -4.73
N MET A 20 7.07 6.25 -5.83
CA MET A 20 6.38 7.16 -6.74
C MET A 20 5.23 7.91 -6.07
N LEU A 21 4.46 7.24 -5.19
CA LEU A 21 3.44 7.88 -4.37
C LEU A 21 4.06 8.93 -3.43
N LEU A 22 5.18 8.62 -2.78
CA LEU A 22 5.86 9.56 -1.86
C LEU A 22 6.50 10.76 -2.57
N THR A 23 7.02 10.59 -3.79
CA THR A 23 7.69 11.65 -4.56
C THR A 23 6.72 12.61 -5.25
N GLY A 24 5.43 12.56 -4.94
CA GLY A 24 4.45 13.51 -5.47
C GLY A 24 3.86 13.14 -6.83
N HIS A 25 4.39 12.11 -7.51
CA HIS A 25 3.92 11.68 -8.84
C HIS A 25 2.76 10.66 -8.79
N GLY A 26 2.25 10.37 -7.59
CA GLY A 26 1.15 9.44 -7.33
C GLY A 26 -0.22 9.84 -7.86
N ASP A 27 -0.40 11.07 -8.37
CA ASP A 27 -1.64 11.55 -8.99
C ASP A 27 -2.12 10.63 -10.14
N ILE A 28 -1.19 9.96 -10.84
CA ILE A 28 -1.50 8.95 -11.87
C ILE A 28 -2.25 7.75 -11.27
N LEU A 29 -1.86 7.31 -10.07
CA LEU A 29 -2.48 6.17 -9.39
C LEU A 29 -3.84 6.55 -8.78
N MET A 30 -4.01 7.80 -8.39
CA MET A 30 -5.24 8.32 -7.79
C MET A 30 -6.26 8.89 -8.80
N LYS A 31 -5.88 8.98 -10.09
CA LYS A 31 -6.79 9.31 -11.21
C LYS A 31 -7.70 8.13 -11.55
N GLY A 32 -8.72 7.89 -10.73
CA GLY A 32 -9.75 6.87 -11.00
C GLY A 32 -11.12 7.25 -10.47
N GLY A 33 -12.17 6.94 -11.24
CA GLY A 33 -13.57 7.14 -10.85
C GLY A 33 -13.95 8.61 -10.61
N ASN A 34 -14.69 8.88 -9.53
CA ASN A 34 -15.15 10.22 -9.16
C ASN A 34 -14.05 11.05 -8.46
N ALA A 35 -12.88 11.16 -9.10
CA ALA A 35 -11.68 11.78 -8.54
C ALA A 35 -11.96 13.22 -8.07
N ALA A 36 -12.74 14.01 -8.83
CA ALA A 36 -13.12 15.38 -8.49
C ALA A 36 -13.82 15.50 -7.12
N GLU A 37 -14.75 14.61 -6.82
CA GLU A 37 -15.47 14.58 -5.54
C GLU A 37 -14.56 14.12 -4.40
N ARG A 38 -13.64 13.19 -4.67
CA ARG A 38 -12.60 12.78 -3.71
C ARG A 38 -11.63 13.91 -3.39
N LYS A 39 -11.19 14.72 -4.37
CA LYS A 39 -10.36 15.93 -4.14
C LYS A 39 -11.09 16.97 -3.26
N ARG A 40 -12.42 17.00 -3.33
CA ARG A 40 -13.26 17.92 -2.56
C ARG A 40 -13.43 17.46 -1.11
N LEU A 41 -13.66 16.16 -0.88
CA LEU A 41 -13.89 15.57 0.45
C LEU A 41 -12.61 15.21 1.20
N TYR A 42 -11.50 14.99 0.50
CA TYR A 42 -10.24 14.55 1.10
C TYR A 42 -9.04 15.36 0.61
N ASP A 43 -8.04 15.49 1.47
CA ASP A 43 -6.74 16.08 1.15
C ASP A 43 -5.87 15.05 0.41
N GLU A 44 -5.71 15.22 -0.89
CA GLU A 44 -4.96 14.31 -1.75
C GLU A 44 -3.50 14.17 -1.35
N LYS A 45 -2.86 15.25 -0.88
CA LYS A 45 -1.46 15.19 -0.45
C LYS A 45 -1.30 14.24 0.74
N LYS A 46 -2.24 14.27 1.68
CA LYS A 46 -2.25 13.38 2.84
C LYS A 46 -2.60 11.94 2.47
N ILE A 47 -3.58 11.74 1.58
CA ILE A 47 -3.90 10.38 1.12
C ILE A 47 -2.71 9.77 0.38
N GLN A 48 -2.06 10.53 -0.51
CA GLN A 48 -0.93 10.04 -1.30
C GLN A 48 0.27 9.70 -0.42
N LEU A 49 0.54 10.50 0.61
CA LEU A 49 1.62 10.22 1.56
C LEU A 49 1.30 8.98 2.41
N ILE A 50 0.10 8.90 2.99
CA ILE A 50 -0.31 7.75 3.81
C ILE A 50 -0.36 6.46 2.97
N SER A 51 -0.90 6.52 1.75
CA SER A 51 -0.92 5.36 0.86
C SER A 51 0.48 4.94 0.43
N GLY A 52 1.37 5.89 0.12
CA GLY A 52 2.76 5.61 -0.22
C GLY A 52 3.54 4.96 0.93
N VAL A 53 3.43 5.49 2.16
CA VAL A 53 4.06 4.89 3.35
C VAL A 53 3.52 3.49 3.60
N THR A 54 2.21 3.28 3.56
CA THR A 54 1.61 1.95 3.75
C THR A 54 2.07 0.96 2.68
N LEU A 55 2.17 1.40 1.41
CA LEU A 55 2.61 0.54 0.31
C LEU A 55 4.08 0.13 0.43
N LEU A 56 4.95 1.03 0.92
CA LEU A 56 6.34 0.69 1.23
C LEU A 56 6.45 -0.31 2.39
N ILE A 57 5.70 -0.09 3.47
CA ILE A 57 5.64 -1.01 4.60
C ILE A 57 5.21 -2.39 4.12
N PHE A 58 4.16 -2.45 3.29
CA PHE A 58 3.69 -3.68 2.68
C PHE A 58 4.75 -4.36 1.80
N GLY A 59 5.44 -3.60 0.95
CA GLY A 59 6.51 -4.14 0.10
C GLY A 59 7.66 -4.75 0.90
N VAL A 60 8.09 -4.11 1.98
CA VAL A 60 9.12 -4.68 2.88
C VAL A 60 8.60 -5.93 3.58
N LEU A 61 7.35 -5.90 4.05
CA LEU A 61 6.68 -7.03 4.70
C LEU A 61 6.59 -8.26 3.78
N THR A 62 6.13 -8.10 2.54
CA THR A 62 6.10 -9.16 1.53
C THR A 62 7.51 -9.70 1.22
N GLY A 63 8.50 -8.80 1.14
CA GLY A 63 9.89 -9.20 0.91
C GLY A 63 10.47 -10.05 2.05
N LEU A 64 10.08 -9.78 3.30
CA LEU A 64 10.49 -10.59 4.46
C LEU A 64 9.75 -11.93 4.51
N ASP A 65 8.47 -11.95 4.16
CA ASP A 65 7.67 -13.17 4.07
C ASP A 65 8.27 -14.17 3.07
N MET A 66 8.72 -13.66 1.91
CA MET A 66 9.40 -14.48 0.89
C MET A 66 10.69 -15.15 1.40
N LEU A 67 11.38 -14.55 2.38
CA LEU A 67 12.60 -15.10 2.98
C LEU A 67 12.31 -16.13 4.08
N ILE A 68 11.15 -16.06 4.74
CA ILE A 68 10.79 -16.89 5.89
C ILE A 68 9.58 -17.77 5.52
N LYS A 69 9.83 -18.85 4.78
CA LYS A 69 8.77 -19.80 4.40
C LYS A 69 8.40 -20.72 5.56
N SER A 70 7.37 -20.34 6.30
CA SER A 70 6.76 -21.19 7.34
C SER A 70 5.26 -20.96 7.41
N TYR A 71 4.50 -22.05 7.50
CA TYR A 71 3.03 -22.03 7.51
C TYR A 71 2.44 -21.17 8.65
N VAL A 72 3.11 -21.14 9.80
CA VAL A 72 2.69 -20.33 10.94
C VAL A 72 2.90 -18.84 10.67
N TYR A 73 3.98 -18.48 9.98
CA TYR A 73 4.28 -17.09 9.62
C TYR A 73 3.32 -16.57 8.57
N ASP A 74 2.92 -17.41 7.61
CA ASP A 74 1.98 -17.06 6.56
C ASP A 74 0.59 -16.68 7.14
N ILE A 75 0.11 -17.42 8.13
CA ILE A 75 -1.14 -17.10 8.84
C ILE A 75 -1.01 -15.77 9.62
N ILE A 76 0.11 -15.57 10.32
CA ILE A 76 0.35 -14.33 11.08
C ILE A 76 0.45 -13.13 10.14
N TYR A 77 1.16 -13.30 9.02
CA TYR A 77 1.32 -12.30 7.98
C TYR A 77 -0.03 -11.88 7.41
N LEU A 78 -0.89 -12.84 7.05
CA LEU A 78 -2.22 -12.58 6.52
C LEU A 78 -3.08 -11.76 7.50
N VAL A 79 -3.06 -12.11 8.80
CA VAL A 79 -3.78 -11.33 9.83
C VAL A 79 -3.22 -9.92 9.94
N LEU A 80 -1.89 -9.76 9.93
CA LEU A 80 -1.22 -8.46 10.03
C LEU A 80 -1.54 -7.56 8.85
N VAL A 81 -1.59 -8.11 7.63
CA VAL A 81 -2.01 -7.42 6.41
C VAL A 81 -3.44 -6.90 6.53
N ILE A 82 -4.38 -7.72 7.00
CA ILE A 82 -5.77 -7.32 7.20
C ILE A 82 -5.87 -6.13 8.17
N VAL A 83 -5.13 -6.19 9.29
CA VAL A 83 -5.09 -5.12 10.28
C VAL A 83 -4.53 -3.82 9.68
N ILE A 84 -3.46 -3.89 8.88
CA ILE A 84 -2.89 -2.73 8.18
C ILE A 84 -3.91 -2.10 7.22
N PHE A 85 -4.64 -2.91 6.45
CA PHE A 85 -5.68 -2.42 5.55
C PHE A 85 -6.79 -1.68 6.30
N ILE A 86 -7.28 -2.24 7.41
CA ILE A 86 -8.29 -1.58 8.25
C ILE A 86 -7.76 -0.27 8.81
N ALA A 87 -6.54 -0.27 9.35
CA ALA A 87 -5.90 0.92 9.90
C ALA A 87 -5.75 2.02 8.83
N MET A 88 -5.32 1.65 7.61
CA MET A 88 -5.21 2.58 6.47
C MET A 88 -6.57 3.22 6.15
N VAL A 89 -7.64 2.44 6.04
CA VAL A 89 -8.98 2.96 5.75
C VAL A 89 -9.45 3.91 6.85
N VAL A 90 -9.23 3.55 8.12
CA VAL A 90 -9.59 4.40 9.27
C VAL A 90 -8.79 5.70 9.29
N LEU A 91 -7.48 5.65 9.01
CA LEU A 91 -6.62 6.82 8.94
C LEU A 91 -7.05 7.77 7.82
N ILE A 92 -7.37 7.26 6.63
CA ILE A 92 -7.88 8.07 5.53
C ILE A 92 -9.22 8.73 5.91
N ARG A 93 -10.13 7.97 6.53
CA ARG A 93 -11.46 8.47 6.91
C ARG A 93 -11.40 9.51 8.04
N LYS A 94 -10.50 9.37 9.01
CA LYS A 94 -10.36 10.28 10.16
C LYS A 94 -9.46 11.48 9.90
N LYS A 95 -8.32 11.30 9.22
CA LYS A 95 -7.27 12.34 9.10
C LYS A 95 -7.21 13.00 7.73
N CYS A 96 -7.67 12.32 6.68
CA CYS A 96 -7.59 12.88 5.33
C CYS A 96 -8.88 13.53 4.88
N LYS A 97 -9.99 13.38 5.62
CA LYS A 97 -11.23 14.10 5.32
C LYS A 97 -11.00 15.60 5.59
N LYS A 98 -11.36 16.44 4.63
CA LYS A 98 -11.33 17.91 4.76
C LYS A 98 -12.34 18.38 5.79
#